data_AF-A0AAN6XZQ0-F1
#
_entry.id   AF-A0AAN6XZQ0-F1
#
_cell.length_a   1.000
_cell.length_b   1.000
_cell.length_c   1.000
_cell.angle_alpha   90.00
_cell.angle_beta   90.00
_cell.angle_gamma   90.00
#
_symmetry.space_group_name_H-M   'P 1'
#
loop_
_entity.id
_entity.type
_entity.pdbx_description
1 polymer ?
#
loop_
_entity_poly.entity_id
_entity_poly.type
_entity_poly.pdbx_seq_one_letter_code
_entity_poly.pdbx_strand_id
1 'polypeptide(L)'
;MNPLAELGPLPGLDATTLEGLSPDQQQSIITDVSKICRKMMVNLGVTWKPQPVDPTLRTSLVDWIKSQVQPSIGKPVNKAFLLSTDGSAIFTEYVYEDHDAHTKLCMAKILTLCLYLDDLAEKDDGMASQAELFLTKMLDGGIPTDTAIPPQYRCWLELFRKHSLDLARCMSDPIATSMLLHSFTVFLEATALENRIQRDRAIYDTATCDVETERHHDQAYEQAANQGREIPLPLDTDWVTNPTATNQPSYLRPDTFPTWLRERTGGTEIFIISSFRCPGGIDIPTAYWLPAIYEMRSFSNDINDLYSFAKEMLAGDTHSFIAMSTRDKRALGVPGTASDGGWCLRDTLAEMCSRVLDTSGRTNRILRPKGRVGCRYGDDGSVLSVDEMVGMLKEEEPIVGAGRKRQDLMSALALRLWETHQRGYVAYHLQSTRYRAFELFDWVREMAGEKGEGPGWILDQFATPSAVTTSLEEADGGKSVQEDTTFSGYGGHHQSRRSLLTRVTHMIKTWMGKQ
;
A
#
# COMPACT_ATOMS: atom_id res chain seq x y z
N MET A 1 -4.05 14.67 -22.33
CA MET A 1 -3.28 13.85 -23.29
C MET A 1 -3.31 12.43 -22.78
N ASN A 2 -3.69 11.42 -23.58
CA ASN A 2 -3.73 10.05 -23.10
C ASN A 2 -2.29 9.54 -22.87
N PRO A 3 -1.87 9.26 -21.63
CA PRO A 3 -0.49 8.86 -21.32
C PRO A 3 -0.10 7.50 -21.94
N LEU A 4 -1.08 6.70 -22.37
CA LEU A 4 -0.86 5.39 -22.97
C LEU A 4 -0.72 5.44 -24.49
N ALA A 5 -1.06 6.55 -25.15
CA ALA A 5 -1.07 6.64 -26.61
C ALA A 5 0.32 6.37 -27.25
N GLU A 6 1.40 6.66 -26.51
CA GLU A 6 2.78 6.48 -26.97
C GLU A 6 3.29 5.04 -26.87
N LEU A 7 2.55 4.14 -26.22
CA LEU A 7 2.97 2.75 -25.98
C LEU A 7 2.62 1.79 -27.14
N GLY A 8 1.92 2.29 -28.17
CA GLY A 8 1.43 1.47 -29.27
C GLY A 8 0.28 0.54 -28.84
N PRO A 9 0.02 -0.54 -29.59
CA PRO A 9 -1.03 -1.51 -29.26
C PRO A 9 -0.75 -2.23 -27.94
N LEU A 10 -1.78 -2.33 -27.07
CA LEU A 10 -1.73 -3.07 -25.81
C LEU A 10 -2.89 -4.08 -25.75
N PRO A 11 -2.88 -5.13 -26.60
CA PRO A 11 -4.05 -5.98 -26.83
C PRO A 11 -4.53 -6.73 -25.58
N GLY A 12 -3.68 -6.91 -24.56
CA GLY A 12 -4.10 -7.53 -23.30
C GLY A 12 -5.14 -6.69 -22.55
N LEU A 13 -5.14 -5.36 -22.77
CA LEU A 13 -5.92 -4.42 -21.97
C LEU A 13 -7.37 -4.22 -22.46
N ASP A 14 -7.79 -4.90 -23.53
CA ASP A 14 -9.18 -4.86 -23.98
C ASP A 14 -10.10 -5.76 -23.15
N ALA A 15 -9.55 -6.42 -22.12
CA ALA A 15 -10.30 -7.19 -21.14
C ALA A 15 -11.33 -6.30 -20.41
N THR A 16 -12.57 -6.78 -20.39
CA THR A 16 -13.71 -6.10 -19.75
C THR A 16 -14.00 -6.63 -18.34
N THR A 17 -13.36 -7.74 -17.97
CA THR A 17 -13.38 -8.37 -16.65
C THR A 17 -12.04 -9.08 -16.44
N LEU A 18 -11.65 -9.25 -15.17
CA LEU A 18 -10.48 -10.06 -14.79
C LEU A 18 -10.88 -11.50 -14.43
N GLU A 19 -12.18 -11.80 -14.39
CA GLU A 19 -12.69 -13.13 -14.09
C GLU A 19 -12.51 -14.08 -15.27
N GLY A 20 -12.04 -15.31 -14.98
CA GLY A 20 -11.94 -16.37 -15.99
C GLY A 20 -10.86 -16.17 -17.06
N LEU A 21 -9.91 -15.25 -16.84
CA LEU A 21 -8.77 -15.07 -17.73
C LEU A 21 -7.89 -16.34 -17.76
N SER A 22 -7.53 -16.79 -18.95
CA SER A 22 -6.51 -17.83 -19.13
C SER A 22 -5.12 -17.32 -18.69
N PRO A 23 -4.19 -18.22 -18.33
CA PRO A 23 -2.81 -17.85 -18.00
C PRO A 23 -2.13 -17.00 -19.07
N ASP A 24 -2.37 -17.29 -20.36
CA ASP A 24 -1.81 -16.53 -21.48
C ASP A 24 -2.37 -15.09 -21.54
N GLN A 25 -3.67 -14.93 -21.27
CA GLN A 25 -4.29 -13.60 -21.19
C GLN A 25 -3.75 -12.80 -20.00
N GLN A 26 -3.64 -13.44 -18.82
CA GLN A 26 -3.03 -12.82 -17.64
C GLN A 26 -1.60 -12.36 -17.95
N GLN A 27 -0.77 -13.23 -18.56
CA GLN A 27 0.60 -12.87 -18.92
C GLN A 27 0.67 -11.72 -19.94
N SER A 28 -0.25 -11.69 -20.91
CA SER A 28 -0.35 -10.57 -21.86
C SER A 28 -0.67 -9.25 -21.15
N ILE A 29 -1.62 -9.26 -20.21
CA ILE A 29 -1.98 -8.07 -19.40
C ILE A 29 -0.79 -7.61 -18.56
N ILE A 30 -0.11 -8.52 -17.85
CA ILE A 30 1.07 -8.20 -17.03
C ILE A 30 2.17 -7.55 -17.86
N THR A 31 2.39 -8.07 -19.07
CA THR A 31 3.38 -7.54 -20.01
C THR A 31 3.05 -6.10 -20.42
N ASP A 32 1.79 -5.81 -20.71
CA ASP A 32 1.33 -4.48 -21.08
C ASP A 32 1.37 -3.50 -19.89
N VAL A 33 0.93 -3.92 -18.71
CA VAL A 33 1.02 -3.12 -17.47
C VAL A 33 2.48 -2.81 -17.12
N SER A 34 3.40 -3.75 -17.34
CA SER A 34 4.84 -3.51 -17.14
C SER A 34 5.37 -2.37 -18.03
N LYS A 35 4.89 -2.28 -19.29
CA LYS A 35 5.24 -1.16 -20.18
C LYS A 35 4.70 0.16 -19.65
N ILE A 36 3.46 0.15 -19.13
CA ILE A 36 2.83 1.32 -18.50
C ILE A 36 3.65 1.78 -17.29
N CYS A 37 3.99 0.88 -16.36
CA CYS A 37 4.79 1.22 -15.18
C CYS A 37 6.14 1.85 -15.57
N ARG A 38 6.86 1.29 -16.55
CA ARG A 38 8.12 1.88 -17.06
C ARG A 38 7.93 3.29 -17.58
N LYS A 39 6.89 3.52 -18.39
CA LYS A 39 6.58 4.86 -18.93
C LYS A 39 6.21 5.83 -17.81
N MET A 40 5.47 5.37 -16.81
CA MET A 40 5.11 6.18 -15.65
C MET A 40 6.34 6.61 -14.84
N MET A 41 7.33 5.73 -14.63
CA MET A 41 8.59 6.11 -14.00
C MET A 41 9.28 7.27 -14.74
N VAL A 42 9.37 7.16 -16.07
CA VAL A 42 9.98 8.20 -16.92
C VAL A 42 9.21 9.51 -16.82
N ASN A 43 7.87 9.46 -16.94
CA ASN A 43 7.02 10.65 -16.88
C ASN A 43 7.06 11.34 -15.50
N LEU A 44 7.24 10.58 -14.43
CA LEU A 44 7.41 11.11 -13.07
C LEU A 44 8.83 11.63 -12.80
N GLY A 45 9.76 11.49 -13.74
CA GLY A 45 11.16 11.87 -13.56
C GLY A 45 11.86 11.06 -12.47
N VAL A 46 11.38 9.85 -12.18
CA VAL A 46 11.98 8.97 -11.18
C VAL A 46 13.24 8.35 -11.78
N THR A 47 14.40 8.89 -11.40
CA THR A 47 15.67 8.22 -11.67
C THR A 47 15.84 7.09 -10.66
N TRP A 48 15.87 5.85 -11.14
CA TRP A 48 16.14 4.72 -10.29
C TRP A 48 17.58 4.81 -9.76
N LYS A 49 17.72 4.69 -8.44
CA LYS A 49 18.98 4.56 -7.73
C LYS A 49 18.80 3.46 -6.69
N PRO A 50 19.69 2.46 -6.63
CA PRO A 50 19.63 1.46 -5.58
C PRO A 50 19.87 2.15 -4.24
N GLN A 51 18.98 1.94 -3.28
CA GLN A 51 19.21 2.41 -1.92
C GLN A 51 20.07 1.39 -1.16
N PRO A 52 21.15 1.84 -0.50
CA PRO A 52 21.93 0.95 0.35
C PRO A 52 21.05 0.46 1.51
N VAL A 53 21.22 -0.82 1.85
CA VAL A 53 20.60 -1.40 3.04
C VAL A 53 21.08 -0.63 4.29
N ASP A 54 20.17 -0.33 5.21
CA ASP A 54 20.48 0.30 6.49
C ASP A 54 20.71 -0.79 7.56
N PRO A 55 21.96 -1.19 7.85
CA PRO A 55 22.23 -2.28 8.79
C PRO A 55 21.75 -1.96 10.21
N THR A 56 21.68 -0.68 10.59
CA THR A 56 21.23 -0.26 11.92
C THR A 56 19.73 -0.45 12.06
N LEU A 57 18.94 -0.05 11.07
CA LEU A 57 17.50 -0.30 11.02
C LEU A 57 17.21 -1.81 11.08
N ARG A 58 17.89 -2.58 10.23
CA ARG A 58 17.68 -4.03 10.08
C ARG A 58 17.99 -4.78 11.38
N THR A 59 19.09 -4.46 12.04
CA THR A 59 19.45 -5.00 13.36
C THR A 59 18.40 -4.62 14.41
N SER A 60 17.99 -3.36 14.44
CA SER A 60 17.00 -2.86 15.40
C SER A 60 15.63 -3.53 15.24
N LEU A 61 15.24 -3.90 14.02
CA LEU A 61 14.02 -4.67 13.77
C LEU A 61 14.13 -6.10 14.28
N VAL A 62 15.27 -6.78 14.07
CA VAL A 62 15.50 -8.12 14.64
C VAL A 62 15.44 -8.09 16.17
N ASP A 63 16.07 -7.09 16.78
CA ASP A 63 16.04 -6.91 18.24
C ASP A 63 14.63 -6.62 18.74
N TRP A 64 13.85 -5.79 18.04
CA TRP A 64 12.44 -5.55 18.35
C TRP A 64 11.61 -6.83 18.29
N ILE A 65 11.81 -7.67 17.26
CA ILE A 65 11.10 -8.94 17.12
C ILE A 65 11.40 -9.85 18.32
N LYS A 66 12.68 -10.01 18.68
CA LYS A 66 13.10 -10.89 19.77
C LYS A 66 12.70 -10.35 21.15
N SER A 67 12.80 -9.05 21.36
CA SER A 67 12.61 -8.43 22.69
C SER A 67 11.17 -8.02 22.98
N GLN A 68 10.35 -7.77 21.96
CA GLN A 68 8.97 -7.28 22.14
C GLN A 68 7.94 -8.18 21.46
N VAL A 69 8.10 -8.48 20.17
CA VAL A 69 7.06 -9.20 19.42
C VAL A 69 6.89 -10.64 19.91
N GLN A 70 7.97 -11.45 19.88
CA GLN A 70 7.92 -12.86 20.28
C GLN A 70 7.44 -13.04 21.74
N PRO A 71 7.92 -12.25 22.73
CA PRO A 71 7.37 -12.29 24.07
C PRO A 71 5.89 -11.93 24.15
N SER A 72 5.44 -10.91 23.42
CA SER A 72 4.03 -10.48 23.43
C SER A 72 3.09 -11.55 22.85
N ILE A 73 3.53 -12.30 21.85
CA ILE A 73 2.70 -13.35 21.22
C ILE A 73 2.91 -14.75 21.84
N GLY A 74 3.91 -14.90 22.71
CA GLY A 74 4.24 -16.16 23.41
C GLY A 74 4.81 -17.26 22.51
N LYS A 75 5.21 -16.94 21.28
CA LYS A 75 5.72 -17.91 20.29
C LYS A 75 6.64 -17.25 19.26
N PRO A 76 7.43 -18.03 18.50
CA PRO A 76 8.14 -17.50 17.35
C PRO A 76 7.20 -16.87 16.32
N VAL A 77 7.62 -15.76 15.71
CA VAL A 77 6.91 -15.13 14.58
C VAL A 77 6.91 -16.06 13.37
N ASN A 78 5.83 -16.03 12.58
CA ASN A 78 5.71 -16.85 11.38
C ASN A 78 6.41 -16.20 10.16
N LYS A 79 6.48 -16.95 9.05
CA LYS A 79 7.09 -16.47 7.80
C LYS A 79 6.41 -15.23 7.24
N ALA A 80 5.09 -15.12 7.35
CA ALA A 80 4.34 -13.96 6.85
C ALA A 80 4.77 -12.67 7.57
N PHE A 81 4.87 -12.70 8.90
CA PHE A 81 5.36 -11.56 9.68
C PHE A 81 6.79 -11.15 9.30
N LEU A 82 7.67 -12.12 9.06
CA LEU A 82 9.05 -11.84 8.62
C LEU A 82 9.09 -11.19 7.22
N LEU A 83 8.23 -11.64 6.29
CA LEU A 83 8.10 -11.01 4.98
C LEU A 83 7.54 -9.57 5.07
N SER A 84 6.56 -9.33 5.94
CA SER A 84 6.06 -7.98 6.23
C SER A 84 7.15 -7.10 6.82
N THR A 85 7.99 -7.64 7.71
CA THR A 85 9.15 -6.92 8.27
C THR A 85 10.15 -6.53 7.20
N ASP A 86 10.51 -7.46 6.30
CA ASP A 86 11.46 -7.19 5.22
C ASP A 86 10.94 -6.10 4.27
N GLY A 87 9.69 -6.25 3.81
CA GLY A 87 9.02 -5.26 2.97
C GLY A 87 8.98 -3.89 3.64
N SER A 88 8.68 -3.83 4.93
CA SER A 88 8.62 -2.58 5.70
C SER A 88 9.98 -1.89 5.83
N ALA A 89 11.04 -2.67 6.01
CA ALA A 89 12.38 -2.11 6.08
C ALA A 89 12.86 -1.59 4.72
N ILE A 90 12.57 -2.30 3.62
CA ILE A 90 12.84 -1.79 2.25
C ILE A 90 12.04 -0.50 2.04
N PHE A 91 10.75 -0.49 2.38
CA PHE A 91 9.92 0.70 2.27
C PHE A 91 10.52 1.90 2.99
N THR A 92 10.91 1.72 4.26
CA THR A 92 11.48 2.78 5.06
C THR A 92 12.81 3.29 4.52
N GLU A 93 13.69 2.40 4.05
CA GLU A 93 14.98 2.80 3.44
C GLU A 93 14.80 3.69 2.20
N TYR A 94 13.79 3.40 1.38
CA TYR A 94 13.52 4.17 0.16
C TYR A 94 12.71 5.45 0.40
N VAL A 95 11.61 5.35 1.17
CA VAL A 95 10.65 6.45 1.34
C VAL A 95 11.12 7.47 2.36
N TYR A 96 11.92 7.03 3.34
CA TYR A 96 12.41 7.84 4.45
C TYR A 96 13.93 7.94 4.43
N GLU A 97 14.58 7.92 3.24
CA GLU A 97 16.05 7.98 3.08
C GLU A 97 16.66 9.09 3.96
N ASP A 98 16.06 10.28 3.89
CA ASP A 98 16.47 11.50 4.58
C ASP A 98 15.95 11.58 6.04
N HIS A 99 15.50 10.50 6.69
CA HIS A 99 15.01 10.55 8.08
C HIS A 99 16.00 9.96 9.09
N ASP A 100 15.87 10.39 10.35
CA ASP A 100 16.67 9.85 11.44
C ASP A 100 16.33 8.38 11.77
N ALA A 101 17.29 7.68 12.38
CA ALA A 101 17.17 6.24 12.68
C ALA A 101 15.98 5.89 13.58
N HIS A 102 15.59 6.79 14.50
CA HIS A 102 14.45 6.55 15.38
C HIS A 102 13.13 6.61 14.60
N THR A 103 12.95 7.66 13.79
CA THR A 103 11.78 7.80 12.91
C THR A 103 11.67 6.62 11.94
N LYS A 104 12.77 6.23 11.29
CA LYS A 104 12.83 5.04 10.44
C LYS A 104 12.38 3.78 11.19
N LEU A 105 12.90 3.54 12.38
CA LEU A 105 12.52 2.37 13.17
C LEU A 105 11.03 2.38 13.57
N CYS A 106 10.49 3.52 14.00
CA CYS A 106 9.06 3.64 14.32
C CYS A 106 8.19 3.35 13.10
N MET A 107 8.56 3.89 11.94
CA MET A 107 7.84 3.67 10.69
C MET A 107 7.90 2.20 10.25
N ALA A 108 9.09 1.58 10.26
CA ALA A 108 9.23 0.18 9.85
C ALA A 108 8.43 -0.77 10.77
N LYS A 109 8.39 -0.52 12.08
CA LYS A 109 7.59 -1.30 13.03
C LYS A 109 6.09 -1.21 12.72
N ILE A 110 5.57 0.01 12.55
CA ILE A 110 4.14 0.16 12.34
C ILE A 110 3.70 -0.36 10.97
N LEU A 111 4.50 -0.14 9.92
CA LEU A 111 4.21 -0.71 8.61
C LEU A 111 4.25 -2.24 8.61
N THR A 112 5.16 -2.85 9.39
CA THR A 112 5.20 -4.32 9.56
C THR A 112 3.88 -4.82 10.11
N LEU A 113 3.33 -4.12 11.10
CA LEU A 113 2.06 -4.47 11.73
C LEU A 113 0.88 -4.20 10.80
N CYS A 114 0.85 -3.07 10.08
CA CYS A 114 -0.17 -2.80 9.06
C CYS A 114 -0.23 -3.93 8.03
N LEU A 115 0.90 -4.23 7.37
CA LEU A 115 0.96 -5.27 6.33
C LEU A 115 0.60 -6.66 6.86
N TYR A 116 1.01 -6.99 8.09
CA TYR A 116 0.71 -8.28 8.68
C TYR A 116 -0.76 -8.41 9.13
N LEU A 117 -1.34 -7.35 9.70
CA LEU A 117 -2.75 -7.33 10.12
C LEU A 117 -3.69 -7.38 8.92
N ASP A 118 -3.35 -6.65 7.85
CA ASP A 118 -4.03 -6.68 6.56
C ASP A 118 -4.11 -8.11 6.01
N ASP A 119 -2.94 -8.74 5.79
CA ASP A 119 -2.83 -10.13 5.30
C ASP A 119 -3.50 -11.15 6.24
N LEU A 120 -3.59 -10.86 7.54
CA LEU A 120 -4.17 -11.76 8.53
C LEU A 120 -5.69 -11.64 8.60
N ALA A 121 -6.24 -10.43 8.52
CA ALA A 121 -7.68 -10.21 8.49
C ALA A 121 -8.32 -10.69 7.18
N GLU A 122 -7.58 -10.62 6.07
CA GLU A 122 -8.00 -11.22 4.79
C GLU A 122 -8.19 -12.74 4.92
N LYS A 123 -7.35 -13.43 5.72
CA LYS A 123 -7.30 -14.90 5.80
C LYS A 123 -8.01 -15.49 7.02
N ASP A 124 -8.29 -14.68 8.04
CA ASP A 124 -8.86 -15.10 9.32
C ASP A 124 -10.00 -14.16 9.72
N ASP A 125 -11.24 -14.58 9.47
CA ASP A 125 -12.48 -13.89 9.87
C ASP A 125 -12.52 -13.54 11.37
N GLY A 126 -11.84 -14.35 12.19
CA GLY A 126 -11.69 -14.10 13.61
C GLY A 126 -10.93 -12.80 13.86
N MET A 127 -9.84 -12.56 13.14
CA MET A 127 -9.06 -11.33 13.26
C MET A 127 -9.88 -10.10 12.85
N ALA A 128 -10.59 -10.14 11.72
CA ALA A 128 -11.44 -9.02 11.27
C ALA A 128 -12.49 -8.65 12.32
N SER A 129 -13.22 -9.65 12.84
CA SER A 129 -14.22 -9.44 13.90
C SER A 129 -13.60 -8.89 15.20
N GLN A 130 -12.40 -9.35 15.56
CA GLN A 130 -11.69 -8.86 16.74
C GLN A 130 -11.17 -7.42 16.56
N ALA A 131 -10.77 -7.03 15.35
CA ALA A 131 -10.36 -5.68 15.03
C ALA A 131 -11.52 -4.68 15.23
N GLU A 132 -12.72 -5.01 14.76
CA GLU A 132 -13.94 -4.19 14.99
C GLU A 132 -14.21 -4.03 16.50
N LEU A 133 -14.22 -5.14 17.25
CA LEU A 133 -14.46 -5.12 18.69
C LEU A 133 -13.40 -4.31 19.43
N PHE A 134 -12.14 -4.41 19.01
CA PHE A 134 -11.02 -3.64 19.57
C PHE A 134 -11.21 -2.15 19.36
N LEU A 135 -11.65 -1.73 18.17
CA LEU A 135 -11.94 -0.32 17.86
C LEU A 135 -13.08 0.23 18.71
N THR A 136 -14.19 -0.50 18.84
CA THR A 136 -15.30 -0.08 19.72
C THR A 136 -14.81 0.14 21.15
N LYS A 137 -14.03 -0.81 21.69
CA LYS A 137 -13.49 -0.70 23.05
C LYS A 137 -12.50 0.45 23.22
N MET A 138 -11.69 0.74 22.20
CA MET A 138 -10.80 1.90 22.22
C MET A 138 -11.58 3.22 22.31
N LEU A 139 -12.71 3.33 21.60
CA LEU A 139 -13.57 4.51 21.64
C LEU A 139 -14.27 4.70 23.00
N ASP A 140 -14.59 3.60 23.68
CA ASP A 140 -15.16 3.62 25.04
C ASP A 140 -14.14 4.04 26.13
N GLY A 141 -12.89 4.35 25.75
CA GLY A 141 -11.81 4.63 26.69
C GLY A 141 -11.34 3.39 27.47
N GLY A 142 -11.85 2.21 27.12
CA GLY A 142 -11.45 0.94 27.70
C GLY A 142 -10.09 0.52 27.17
N ILE A 143 -9.18 0.13 28.06
CA ILE A 143 -8.12 -0.80 27.67
C ILE A 143 -8.82 -2.16 27.48
N PRO A 144 -8.61 -2.88 26.38
CA PRO A 144 -9.08 -4.26 26.22
C PRO A 144 -8.37 -5.24 27.18
N THR A 145 -8.43 -4.97 28.49
CA THR A 145 -8.07 -5.92 29.55
C THR A 145 -9.08 -7.06 29.60
N ASP A 146 -10.30 -6.79 29.16
CA ASP A 146 -11.44 -7.69 29.14
C ASP A 146 -11.18 -8.96 28.31
N THR A 147 -11.57 -10.12 28.82
CA THR A 147 -11.37 -11.46 28.23
C THR A 147 -12.05 -11.65 26.86
N ALA A 148 -12.85 -10.67 26.42
CA ALA A 148 -13.62 -10.73 25.18
C ALA A 148 -12.80 -10.92 23.91
N ILE A 149 -11.59 -10.35 23.82
CA ILE A 149 -10.69 -10.56 22.67
C ILE A 149 -9.76 -11.74 22.98
N PRO A 150 -9.79 -12.83 22.17
CA PRO A 150 -8.92 -13.96 22.37
C PRO A 150 -7.43 -13.56 22.42
N PRO A 151 -6.62 -14.16 23.33
CA PRO A 151 -5.23 -13.77 23.53
C PRO A 151 -4.38 -13.71 22.25
N GLN A 152 -4.64 -14.62 21.28
CA GLN A 152 -3.89 -14.70 20.03
C GLN A 152 -4.09 -13.50 19.09
N TYR A 153 -5.20 -12.77 19.22
CA TYR A 153 -5.48 -11.55 18.44
C TYR A 153 -5.12 -10.29 19.22
N ARG A 154 -5.41 -10.30 20.52
CA ARG A 154 -5.14 -9.18 21.43
C ARG A 154 -3.68 -8.73 21.39
N CYS A 155 -2.74 -9.67 21.37
CA CYS A 155 -1.31 -9.35 21.36
C CYS A 155 -0.91 -8.53 20.13
N TRP A 156 -1.46 -8.83 18.95
CA TRP A 156 -1.19 -8.07 17.73
C TRP A 156 -1.82 -6.68 17.74
N LEU A 157 -3.07 -6.60 18.20
CA LEU A 157 -3.80 -5.32 18.27
C LEU A 157 -3.20 -4.37 19.31
N GLU A 158 -2.71 -4.88 20.44
CA GLU A 158 -1.98 -4.08 21.43
C GLU A 158 -0.59 -3.66 20.93
N LEU A 159 0.12 -4.53 20.19
CA LEU A 159 1.37 -4.14 19.52
C LEU A 159 1.14 -3.02 18.50
N PHE A 160 0.08 -3.14 17.70
CA PHE A 160 -0.34 -2.11 16.74
C PHE A 160 -0.63 -0.79 17.44
N ARG A 161 -1.55 -0.77 18.40
CA ARG A 161 -1.88 0.41 19.20
C ARG A 161 -0.65 1.04 19.84
N LYS A 162 0.22 0.24 20.46
CA LYS A 162 1.45 0.73 21.10
C LYS A 162 2.33 1.46 20.08
N HIS A 163 2.61 0.84 18.94
CA HIS A 163 3.51 1.43 17.95
C HIS A 163 2.88 2.54 17.11
N SER A 164 1.54 2.57 16.98
CA SER A 164 0.79 3.73 16.49
C SER A 164 1.01 4.94 17.39
N LEU A 165 0.93 4.75 18.72
CA LEU A 165 1.19 5.81 19.70
C LEU A 165 2.66 6.25 19.70
N ASP A 166 3.60 5.31 19.55
CA ASP A 166 5.03 5.63 19.47
C ASP A 166 5.33 6.52 18.25
N LEU A 167 4.80 6.18 17.06
CA LEU A 167 4.98 7.02 15.87
C LEU A 167 4.26 8.37 16.02
N ALA A 168 3.04 8.39 16.56
CA ALA A 168 2.29 9.63 16.78
C ALA A 168 3.00 10.59 17.74
N ARG A 169 3.69 10.07 18.76
CA ARG A 169 4.54 10.83 19.69
C ARG A 169 5.82 11.36 19.06
N CYS A 170 6.24 10.81 17.93
CA CYS A 170 7.32 11.43 17.17
C CYS A 170 6.88 12.80 16.69
N MET A 171 5.62 12.98 16.26
CA MET A 171 5.12 14.26 15.76
C MET A 171 4.97 15.31 16.87
N SER A 172 5.53 16.50 16.65
CA SER A 172 5.41 17.68 17.52
C SER A 172 4.22 18.57 17.16
N ASP A 173 3.72 18.50 15.93
CA ASP A 173 2.49 19.18 15.54
C ASP A 173 1.27 18.36 16.02
N PRO A 174 0.47 18.87 16.97
CA PRO A 174 -0.66 18.13 17.54
C PRO A 174 -1.77 17.82 16.52
N ILE A 175 -1.93 18.63 15.48
CA ILE A 175 -2.89 18.34 14.41
C ILE A 175 -2.39 17.13 13.63
N ALA A 176 -1.09 17.10 13.27
CA ALA A 176 -0.49 15.95 12.60
C ALA A 176 -0.58 14.67 13.45
N THR A 177 -0.31 14.76 14.76
CA THR A 177 -0.49 13.67 15.72
C THR A 177 -1.92 13.14 15.69
N SER A 178 -2.92 14.04 15.77
CA SER A 178 -4.34 13.66 15.76
C SER A 178 -4.76 13.00 14.44
N MET A 179 -4.32 13.55 13.31
CA MET A 179 -4.60 12.99 11.99
C MET A 179 -4.00 11.59 11.86
N LEU A 180 -2.75 11.40 12.29
CA LEU A 180 -2.07 10.11 12.24
C LEU A 180 -2.78 9.04 13.09
N LEU A 181 -3.21 9.39 14.30
CA LEU A 181 -4.00 8.50 15.15
C LEU A 181 -5.35 8.14 14.51
N HIS A 182 -6.01 9.11 13.89
CA HIS A 182 -7.24 8.86 13.15
C HIS A 182 -7.01 7.91 11.97
N SER A 183 -5.95 8.10 11.18
CA SER A 183 -5.63 7.21 10.05
C SER A 183 -5.35 5.77 10.48
N PHE A 184 -4.79 5.53 11.68
CA PHE A 184 -4.64 4.17 12.21
C PHE A 184 -5.97 3.51 12.57
N THR A 185 -6.89 4.26 13.15
CA THR A 185 -8.26 3.79 13.45
C THR A 185 -8.98 3.43 12.16
N VAL A 186 -8.93 4.32 11.16
CA VAL A 186 -9.56 4.11 9.84
C VAL A 186 -8.94 2.90 9.14
N PHE A 187 -7.62 2.73 9.18
CA PHE A 187 -6.96 1.57 8.59
C PHE A 187 -7.48 0.26 9.19
N LEU A 188 -7.55 0.16 10.52
CA LEU A 188 -8.01 -1.06 11.18
C LEU A 188 -9.50 -1.35 10.91
N GLU A 189 -10.34 -0.30 10.82
CA GLU A 189 -11.75 -0.40 10.42
C GLU A 189 -11.86 -0.92 8.98
N ALA A 190 -11.05 -0.38 8.09
CA ALA A 190 -11.06 -0.69 6.67
C ALA A 190 -10.62 -2.13 6.40
N THR A 191 -9.59 -2.62 7.10
CA THR A 191 -9.14 -4.02 7.03
C THR A 191 -10.24 -5.00 7.45
N ALA A 192 -11.04 -4.67 8.47
CA ALA A 192 -12.19 -5.51 8.84
C ALA A 192 -13.33 -5.43 7.81
N LEU A 193 -13.57 -4.23 7.26
CA LEU A 193 -14.57 -4.00 6.23
C LEU A 193 -14.28 -4.77 4.93
N GLU A 194 -13.02 -4.84 4.49
CA GLU A 194 -12.63 -5.61 3.30
C GLU A 194 -12.97 -7.09 3.43
N ASN A 195 -12.64 -7.72 4.57
CA ASN A 195 -13.04 -9.11 4.85
C ASN A 195 -14.57 -9.28 4.77
N ARG A 196 -15.33 -8.33 5.33
CA ARG A 196 -16.80 -8.37 5.26
C ARG A 196 -17.33 -8.25 3.84
N ILE A 197 -16.77 -7.36 3.02
CA ILE A 197 -17.15 -7.20 1.61
C ILE A 197 -16.87 -8.49 0.83
N GLN A 198 -15.70 -9.11 1.05
CA GLN A 198 -15.33 -10.37 0.41
C GLN A 198 -16.27 -11.51 0.81
N ARG A 199 -16.63 -11.63 2.10
CA ARG A 199 -17.54 -12.66 2.60
C ARG A 199 -18.97 -12.46 2.09
N ASP A 200 -19.47 -11.23 2.17
CA ASP A 200 -20.85 -10.87 1.85
C ASP A 200 -20.98 -10.48 0.37
N ARG A 201 -20.07 -10.96 -0.50
CA ARG A 201 -19.95 -10.58 -1.91
C ARG A 201 -21.27 -10.61 -2.67
N ALA A 202 -22.06 -11.66 -2.50
CA ALA A 202 -23.34 -11.78 -3.19
C ALA A 202 -24.30 -10.62 -2.87
N ILE A 203 -24.26 -10.10 -1.63
CA ILE A 203 -25.09 -8.98 -1.22
C ILE A 203 -24.60 -7.70 -1.91
N TYR A 204 -23.29 -7.45 -1.92
CA TYR A 204 -22.72 -6.27 -2.56
C TYR A 204 -22.92 -6.27 -4.07
N ASP A 205 -22.66 -7.40 -4.74
CA ASP A 205 -22.87 -7.54 -6.17
C ASP A 205 -24.35 -7.35 -6.56
N THR A 206 -25.31 -7.70 -5.67
CA THR A 206 -26.74 -7.40 -5.90
C THR A 206 -27.12 -5.96 -5.59
N ALA A 207 -26.51 -5.33 -4.58
CA ALA A 207 -26.85 -3.98 -4.15
C ALA A 207 -26.33 -2.91 -5.14
N THR A 208 -25.22 -3.16 -5.83
CA THR A 208 -24.64 -2.24 -6.82
C THR A 208 -25.24 -2.37 -8.22
N CYS A 209 -26.09 -3.37 -8.46
CA CYS A 209 -26.55 -3.76 -9.81
C CYS A 209 -28.05 -3.63 -10.03
N ASP A 210 -28.84 -3.05 -9.12
CA ASP A 210 -30.25 -2.78 -9.41
C ASP A 210 -30.42 -1.48 -10.22
N VAL A 211 -29.67 -1.39 -11.32
CA VAL A 211 -29.73 -0.33 -12.32
C VAL A 211 -31.16 -0.21 -12.87
N GLU A 212 -31.92 -1.31 -12.86
CA GLU A 212 -33.32 -1.31 -13.31
C GLU A 212 -34.23 -0.64 -12.28
N THR A 213 -34.07 -0.90 -10.98
CA THR A 213 -34.76 -0.15 -9.92
C THR A 213 -34.34 1.32 -9.86
N GLU A 214 -33.05 1.63 -10.00
CA GLU A 214 -32.60 3.03 -10.11
C GLU A 214 -33.23 3.71 -11.33
N ARG A 215 -33.22 3.05 -12.49
CA ARG A 215 -33.87 3.57 -13.70
C ARG A 215 -35.38 3.72 -13.51
N HIS A 216 -36.04 2.82 -12.79
CA HIS A 216 -37.46 2.97 -12.45
C HIS A 216 -37.70 4.13 -11.49
N HIS A 217 -36.81 4.36 -10.52
CA HIS A 217 -36.85 5.52 -9.63
C HIS A 217 -36.66 6.82 -10.41
N ASP A 218 -35.66 6.89 -11.30
CA ASP A 218 -35.40 8.04 -12.16
C ASP A 218 -36.59 8.30 -13.10
N GLN A 219 -37.12 7.26 -13.74
CA GLN A 219 -38.33 7.39 -14.58
C GLN A 219 -39.54 7.86 -13.77
N ALA A 220 -39.72 7.36 -12.55
CA ALA A 220 -40.80 7.82 -11.66
C ALA A 220 -40.59 9.28 -11.24
N TYR A 221 -39.34 9.70 -11.01
CA TYR A 221 -38.97 11.07 -10.67
C TYR A 221 -39.22 12.01 -11.86
N GLU A 222 -38.76 11.64 -13.06
CA GLU A 222 -39.02 12.38 -14.30
C GLU A 222 -40.52 12.46 -14.59
N GLN A 223 -41.28 11.37 -14.41
CA GLN A 223 -42.73 11.39 -14.56
C GLN A 223 -43.42 12.29 -13.54
N ALA A 224 -43.01 12.26 -12.28
CA ALA A 224 -43.55 13.14 -11.25
C ALA A 224 -43.22 14.62 -11.51
N ALA A 225 -41.99 14.92 -11.96
CA ALA A 225 -41.56 16.26 -12.36
C ALA A 225 -42.36 16.76 -13.58
N ASN A 226 -42.55 15.91 -14.59
CA ASN A 226 -43.38 16.22 -15.78
C ASN A 226 -44.87 16.42 -15.43
N GLN A 227 -45.34 15.87 -14.32
CA GLN A 227 -46.70 16.07 -13.80
C GLN A 227 -46.82 17.35 -12.93
N GLY A 228 -45.76 18.15 -12.80
CA GLY A 228 -45.74 19.36 -11.98
C GLY A 228 -45.85 19.08 -10.48
N ARG A 229 -45.53 17.86 -10.04
CA ARG A 229 -45.45 17.55 -8.61
C ARG A 229 -44.16 18.14 -8.06
N GLU A 230 -44.26 18.88 -6.97
CA GLU A 230 -43.12 19.36 -6.22
C GLU A 230 -42.47 18.14 -5.54
N ILE A 231 -41.34 17.71 -6.05
CA ILE A 231 -40.61 16.59 -5.45
C ILE A 231 -39.62 17.18 -4.45
N PRO A 232 -39.69 16.80 -3.16
CA PRO A 232 -38.67 17.22 -2.20
C PRO A 232 -37.32 16.74 -2.71
N LEU A 233 -36.45 17.68 -3.07
CA LEU A 233 -35.05 17.36 -3.28
C LEU A 233 -34.50 16.79 -1.96
N PRO A 234 -33.80 15.65 -1.97
CA PRO A 234 -33.07 15.21 -0.80
C PRO A 234 -32.21 16.37 -0.31
N LEU A 235 -32.33 16.71 0.97
CA LEU A 235 -31.76 17.90 1.61
C LEU A 235 -30.21 17.94 1.66
N ASP A 236 -29.52 17.02 0.97
CA ASP A 236 -28.07 16.84 0.97
C ASP A 236 -27.41 17.04 -0.41
N THR A 237 -28.11 17.68 -1.35
CA THR A 237 -27.70 17.76 -2.77
C THR A 237 -26.81 18.96 -3.12
N ASP A 238 -26.31 19.71 -2.13
CA ASP A 238 -25.41 20.86 -2.32
C ASP A 238 -23.99 20.51 -2.80
N TRP A 239 -23.67 19.22 -3.01
CA TRP A 239 -22.41 18.78 -3.62
C TRP A 239 -22.41 18.82 -5.16
N VAL A 240 -23.52 19.21 -5.81
CA VAL A 240 -23.56 19.41 -7.26
C VAL A 240 -22.88 20.74 -7.62
N THR A 241 -21.55 20.71 -7.70
CA THR A 241 -20.79 21.76 -8.36
C THR A 241 -21.05 21.71 -9.87
N ASN A 242 -21.98 22.57 -10.30
CA ASN A 242 -22.14 23.20 -11.62
C ASN A 242 -23.52 22.95 -12.28
N PRO A 243 -24.51 23.85 -12.10
CA PRO A 243 -25.88 23.71 -12.62
C PRO A 243 -26.02 23.88 -14.14
N THR A 244 -24.94 24.14 -14.88
CA THR A 244 -25.05 24.43 -16.32
C THR A 244 -25.11 23.18 -17.19
N ALA A 245 -24.92 21.98 -16.64
CA ALA A 245 -25.23 20.73 -17.34
C ALA A 245 -26.69 20.36 -17.09
N THR A 246 -27.60 21.08 -17.76
CA THR A 246 -29.03 20.74 -17.81
C THR A 246 -29.19 19.34 -18.40
N ASN A 247 -29.36 18.32 -17.55
CA ASN A 247 -30.36 17.24 -17.70
C ASN A 247 -30.03 15.87 -17.08
N GLN A 248 -29.09 15.69 -16.14
CA GLN A 248 -29.15 14.45 -15.31
C GLN A 248 -28.68 14.65 -13.86
N PRO A 249 -29.58 14.46 -12.88
CA PRO A 249 -29.20 14.31 -11.49
C PRO A 249 -28.86 12.83 -11.22
N SER A 250 -27.60 12.44 -11.34
CA SER A 250 -27.11 11.15 -10.80
C SER A 250 -26.72 11.39 -9.34
N TYR A 251 -27.61 11.00 -8.41
CA TYR A 251 -27.43 11.22 -6.97
C TYR A 251 -26.60 10.16 -6.26
N LEU A 252 -26.29 9.07 -6.95
CA LEU A 252 -25.27 8.12 -6.55
C LEU A 252 -24.45 7.87 -7.81
N ARG A 253 -23.15 8.08 -7.70
CA ARG A 253 -22.18 7.75 -8.74
C ARG A 253 -21.60 6.40 -8.33
N PRO A 254 -22.07 5.26 -8.86
CA PRO A 254 -21.63 3.94 -8.36
C PRO A 254 -20.13 3.71 -8.58
N ASP A 255 -19.49 4.49 -9.46
CA ASP A 255 -18.04 4.58 -9.62
C ASP A 255 -17.30 5.22 -8.43
N THR A 256 -18.01 5.77 -7.44
CA THR A 256 -17.39 6.34 -6.22
C THR A 256 -17.08 5.29 -5.16
N PHE A 257 -17.76 4.14 -5.15
CA PHE A 257 -17.54 3.13 -4.12
C PHE A 257 -16.12 2.57 -4.13
N PRO A 258 -15.52 2.18 -5.29
CA PRO A 258 -14.12 1.77 -5.33
C PRO A 258 -13.18 2.83 -4.76
N THR A 259 -13.40 4.11 -5.07
CA THR A 259 -12.59 5.22 -4.54
C THR A 259 -12.76 5.37 -3.04
N TRP A 260 -14.00 5.37 -2.54
CA TRP A 260 -14.28 5.48 -1.11
C TRP A 260 -13.64 4.35 -0.30
N LEU A 261 -13.79 3.10 -0.78
CA LEU A 261 -13.20 1.94 -0.12
C LEU A 261 -11.68 2.08 -0.10
N ARG A 262 -11.09 2.42 -1.25
CA ARG A 262 -9.64 2.57 -1.40
C ARG A 262 -9.05 3.68 -0.53
N GLU A 263 -9.76 4.80 -0.37
CA GLU A 263 -9.33 5.91 0.50
C GLU A 263 -9.24 5.49 1.97
N ARG A 264 -10.02 4.48 2.40
CA ARG A 264 -9.98 3.94 3.76
C ARG A 264 -8.94 2.83 3.91
N THR A 265 -8.84 1.93 2.93
CA THR A 265 -8.03 0.70 3.05
C THR A 265 -6.55 0.93 2.73
N GLY A 266 -6.22 1.96 1.94
CA GLY A 266 -4.83 2.19 1.53
C GLY A 266 -3.85 2.54 2.66
N GLY A 267 -4.32 3.02 3.82
CA GLY A 267 -3.45 3.43 4.94
C GLY A 267 -2.46 4.54 4.60
N THR A 268 -2.56 5.13 3.41
CA THR A 268 -1.56 5.98 2.77
C THR A 268 -1.25 7.25 3.55
N GLU A 269 -2.24 7.79 4.26
CA GLU A 269 -2.05 8.97 5.10
C GLU A 269 -1.02 8.77 6.22
N ILE A 270 -0.93 7.56 6.77
CA ILE A 270 0.05 7.21 7.81
C ILE A 270 1.46 7.52 7.29
N PHE A 271 1.72 7.16 6.03
CA PHE A 271 3.03 7.33 5.40
C PHE A 271 3.27 8.79 4.99
N ILE A 272 2.24 9.47 4.48
CA ILE A 272 2.34 10.87 4.07
C ILE A 272 2.63 11.77 5.27
N ILE A 273 1.82 11.67 6.34
CA ILE A 273 1.93 12.54 7.51
C ILE A 273 3.31 12.38 8.17
N SER A 274 3.78 11.14 8.31
CA SER A 274 5.09 10.85 8.91
C SER A 274 6.28 11.30 8.05
N SER A 275 6.09 11.52 6.74
CA SER A 275 7.15 12.01 5.85
C SER A 275 7.53 13.47 6.11
N PHE A 276 6.64 14.24 6.75
CA PHE A 276 6.85 15.66 7.08
C PHE A 276 7.60 15.89 8.41
N ARG A 277 8.11 14.82 9.02
CA ARG A 277 9.11 14.88 10.08
C ARG A 277 10.51 14.96 9.47
N CYS A 278 11.35 15.90 9.88
CA CYS A 278 12.72 16.01 9.37
C CYS A 278 13.76 15.47 10.36
N PRO A 279 14.98 15.15 9.89
CA PRO A 279 16.13 14.92 10.75
C PRO A 279 16.32 15.99 11.80
N GLY A 280 16.74 15.56 12.98
CA GLY A 280 17.10 16.46 14.06
C GLY A 280 15.91 17.22 14.65
N GLY A 281 14.71 16.62 14.58
CA GLY A 281 13.54 16.98 15.39
C GLY A 281 12.75 18.19 14.89
N ILE A 282 12.93 18.61 13.64
CA ILE A 282 12.11 19.66 13.04
C ILE A 282 10.93 19.00 12.32
N ASP A 283 9.73 19.20 12.82
CA ASP A 283 8.53 18.84 12.06
C ASP A 283 8.08 20.01 11.21
N ILE A 284 7.65 19.71 9.99
CA ILE A 284 7.04 20.70 9.11
C ILE A 284 5.60 20.93 9.59
N PRO A 285 5.23 22.16 10.00
CA PRO A 285 3.88 22.43 10.46
C PRO A 285 2.84 22.08 9.39
N THR A 286 1.71 21.56 9.85
CA THR A 286 0.56 21.14 9.01
C THR A 286 0.16 22.20 7.97
N ALA A 287 0.24 23.48 8.31
CA ALA A 287 -0.08 24.58 7.40
C ALA A 287 0.72 24.59 6.07
N TYR A 288 1.89 23.94 6.00
CA TYR A 288 2.73 23.91 4.79
C TYR A 288 2.38 22.77 3.82
N TRP A 289 1.73 21.71 4.28
CA TRP A 289 1.47 20.51 3.48
C TRP A 289 0.03 20.03 3.48
N LEU A 290 -0.75 20.36 4.52
CA LEU A 290 -2.16 19.96 4.64
C LEU A 290 -3.01 20.32 3.42
N PRO A 291 -2.85 21.50 2.76
CA PRO A 291 -3.61 21.82 1.55
C PRO A 291 -3.40 20.85 0.38
N ALA A 292 -2.34 20.03 0.41
CA ALA A 292 -2.04 19.04 -0.62
C ALA A 292 -2.28 17.60 -0.17
N ILE A 293 -2.74 17.32 1.06
CA ILE A 293 -2.83 15.95 1.57
C ILE A 293 -3.74 15.06 0.71
N TYR A 294 -4.84 15.61 0.21
CA TYR A 294 -5.76 14.86 -0.66
C TYR A 294 -5.08 14.40 -1.95
N GLU A 295 -4.33 15.31 -2.60
CA GLU A 295 -3.58 15.01 -3.83
C GLU A 295 -2.45 14.01 -3.58
N MET A 296 -1.75 14.13 -2.45
CA MET A 296 -0.73 13.16 -2.02
C MET A 296 -1.33 11.77 -1.80
N ARG A 297 -2.50 11.71 -1.15
CA ARG A 297 -3.21 10.45 -0.89
C ARG A 297 -3.62 9.78 -2.19
N SER A 298 -4.24 10.53 -3.11
CA SER A 298 -4.61 10.01 -4.44
C SER A 298 -3.40 9.49 -5.19
N PHE A 299 -2.30 10.26 -5.23
CA PHE A 299 -1.06 9.85 -5.88
C PHE A 299 -0.55 8.51 -5.34
N SER A 300 -0.43 8.38 -4.02
CA SER A 300 0.17 7.19 -3.41
C SER A 300 -0.75 5.96 -3.51
N ASN A 301 -2.08 6.13 -3.40
CA ASN A 301 -3.03 5.05 -3.65
C ASN A 301 -2.95 4.56 -5.11
N ASP A 302 -3.00 5.48 -6.07
CA ASP A 302 -2.97 5.14 -7.50
C ASP A 302 -1.63 4.49 -7.91
N ILE A 303 -0.51 4.95 -7.35
CA ILE A 303 0.79 4.30 -7.56
C ILE A 303 0.78 2.90 -6.96
N ASN A 304 0.25 2.72 -5.74
CA ASN A 304 0.20 1.39 -5.16
C ASN A 304 -0.65 0.45 -6.02
N ASP A 305 -1.85 0.87 -6.44
CA ASP A 305 -2.76 0.07 -7.27
C ASP A 305 -2.13 -0.29 -8.63
N LEU A 306 -1.49 0.68 -9.29
CA LEU A 306 -0.83 0.45 -10.58
C LEU A 306 0.31 -0.58 -10.47
N TYR A 307 1.14 -0.47 -9.43
CA TYR A 307 2.31 -1.33 -9.26
C TYR A 307 1.98 -2.64 -8.52
N SER A 308 0.85 -2.74 -7.83
CA SER A 308 0.38 -3.98 -7.21
C SER A 308 -0.50 -4.81 -8.14
N PHE A 309 -1.09 -4.20 -9.17
CA PHE A 309 -2.05 -4.84 -10.07
C PHE A 309 -1.65 -6.24 -10.56
N ALA A 310 -0.39 -6.43 -11.01
CA ALA A 310 0.03 -7.75 -11.50
C ALA A 310 0.07 -8.81 -10.39
N LYS A 311 0.47 -8.44 -9.16
CA LYS A 311 0.46 -9.38 -8.02
C LYS A 311 -0.99 -9.79 -7.70
N GLU A 312 -1.90 -8.82 -7.73
CA GLU A 312 -3.32 -8.99 -7.38
C GLU A 312 -4.00 -9.86 -8.42
N MET A 313 -3.78 -9.56 -9.70
CA MET A 313 -4.32 -10.36 -10.79
C MET A 313 -3.81 -11.81 -10.77
N LEU A 314 -2.52 -12.04 -10.47
CA LEU A 314 -1.96 -13.39 -10.31
C LEU A 314 -2.51 -14.12 -9.09
N ALA A 315 -2.88 -13.39 -8.03
CA ALA A 315 -3.59 -13.94 -6.89
C ALA A 315 -5.07 -14.22 -7.17
N GLY A 316 -5.57 -13.85 -8.35
CA GLY A 316 -6.99 -13.94 -8.70
C GLY A 316 -7.85 -12.90 -7.98
N ASP A 317 -7.25 -11.80 -7.52
CA ASP A 317 -7.96 -10.75 -6.82
C ASP A 317 -8.80 -9.90 -7.80
N THR A 318 -10.11 -10.13 -7.75
CA THR A 318 -11.12 -9.41 -8.54
C THR A 318 -11.67 -8.18 -7.82
N HIS A 319 -11.19 -7.87 -6.62
CA HIS A 319 -11.64 -6.76 -5.78
C HIS A 319 -10.57 -5.67 -5.62
N SER A 320 -9.46 -5.76 -6.36
CA SER A 320 -8.55 -4.64 -6.51
C SER A 320 -9.28 -3.40 -7.04
N PHE A 321 -8.79 -2.21 -6.69
CA PHE A 321 -9.39 -0.94 -7.12
C PHE A 321 -9.57 -0.88 -8.65
N ILE A 322 -8.58 -1.37 -9.41
CA ILE A 322 -8.63 -1.40 -10.87
C ILE A 322 -9.71 -2.36 -11.38
N ALA A 323 -9.84 -3.54 -10.77
CA ALA A 323 -10.86 -4.52 -11.15
C ALA A 323 -12.27 -3.99 -10.91
N MET A 324 -12.53 -3.49 -9.70
CA MET A 324 -13.83 -2.90 -9.35
C MET A 324 -14.16 -1.69 -10.22
N SER A 325 -13.23 -0.74 -10.38
CA SER A 325 -13.45 0.45 -11.21
C SER A 325 -13.76 0.09 -12.66
N THR A 326 -13.10 -0.92 -13.22
CA THR A 326 -13.35 -1.39 -14.59
C THR A 326 -14.74 -2.00 -14.73
N ARG A 327 -15.09 -2.90 -13.80
CA ARG A 327 -16.39 -3.58 -13.78
C ARG A 327 -17.53 -2.59 -13.60
N ASP A 328 -17.44 -1.72 -12.60
CA ASP A 328 -18.53 -0.83 -12.20
C ASP A 328 -18.80 0.22 -13.29
N LYS A 329 -17.76 0.86 -13.85
CA LYS A 329 -17.94 1.80 -14.98
C LYS A 329 -18.52 1.13 -16.21
N ARG A 330 -18.14 -0.12 -16.49
CA ARG A 330 -18.72 -0.88 -17.58
C ARG A 330 -20.19 -1.21 -17.33
N ALA A 331 -20.55 -1.64 -16.12
CA ALA A 331 -21.94 -1.92 -15.73
C ALA A 331 -22.84 -0.68 -15.87
N LEU A 332 -22.29 0.51 -15.59
CA LEU A 332 -22.96 1.79 -15.80
C LEU A 332 -23.06 2.23 -17.27
N GLY A 333 -22.55 1.44 -18.21
CA GLY A 333 -22.57 1.79 -19.63
C GLY A 333 -21.68 2.99 -19.97
N VAL A 334 -20.64 3.28 -19.17
CA VAL A 334 -19.68 4.34 -19.49
C VAL A 334 -19.00 3.99 -20.83
N PRO A 335 -19.02 4.89 -21.83
CA PRO A 335 -18.35 4.65 -23.09
C PRO A 335 -16.85 4.45 -22.91
N GLY A 336 -16.27 3.50 -23.63
CA GLY A 336 -14.86 3.17 -23.56
C GLY A 336 -14.29 2.67 -24.87
N THR A 337 -13.14 2.00 -24.80
CA THR A 337 -12.36 1.61 -25.97
C THR A 337 -12.45 0.12 -26.32
N ALA A 338 -13.27 -0.65 -25.61
CA ALA A 338 -13.57 -2.03 -26.00
C ALA A 338 -14.20 -2.12 -27.40
N SER A 339 -14.17 -3.30 -28.01
CA SER A 339 -14.73 -3.52 -29.36
C SER A 339 -16.23 -3.24 -29.48
N ASP A 340 -16.96 -3.32 -28.37
CA ASP A 340 -18.38 -2.98 -28.28
C ASP A 340 -18.64 -1.52 -27.88
N GLY A 341 -17.58 -0.71 -27.75
CA GLY A 341 -17.65 0.69 -27.31
C GLY A 341 -17.81 0.87 -25.80
N GLY A 342 -17.76 -0.20 -25.00
CA GLY A 342 -17.85 -0.12 -23.54
C GLY A 342 -16.50 0.12 -22.86
N TRP A 343 -16.56 0.48 -21.57
CA TRP A 343 -15.39 0.60 -20.69
C TRP A 343 -14.63 -0.73 -20.54
N CYS A 344 -13.29 -0.69 -20.59
CA CYS A 344 -12.40 -1.84 -20.36
C CYS A 344 -11.18 -1.48 -19.49
N LEU A 345 -10.32 -2.47 -19.23
CA LEU A 345 -9.12 -2.31 -18.40
C LEU A 345 -8.19 -1.20 -18.93
N ARG A 346 -8.06 -1.07 -20.24
CA ARG A 346 -7.28 0.01 -20.89
C ARG A 346 -7.75 1.39 -20.45
N ASP A 347 -9.06 1.60 -20.38
CA ASP A 347 -9.65 2.89 -20.03
C ASP A 347 -9.37 3.22 -18.56
N THR A 348 -9.56 2.26 -17.66
CA THR A 348 -9.24 2.41 -16.22
C THR A 348 -7.76 2.74 -16.00
N LEU A 349 -6.85 2.02 -16.65
CA LEU A 349 -5.41 2.27 -16.53
C LEU A 349 -5.00 3.62 -17.13
N ALA A 350 -5.61 4.03 -18.25
CA ALA A 350 -5.36 5.35 -18.85
C ALA A 350 -5.82 6.49 -17.94
N GLU A 351 -6.99 6.35 -17.32
CA GLU A 351 -7.51 7.31 -16.34
C GLU A 351 -6.60 7.38 -15.11
N MET A 352 -6.22 6.23 -14.54
CA MET A 352 -5.34 6.16 -13.38
C MET A 352 -3.97 6.79 -13.67
N CYS A 353 -3.35 6.48 -14.81
CA CYS A 353 -2.07 7.09 -15.20
C CYS A 353 -2.19 8.61 -15.34
N SER A 354 -3.31 9.10 -15.89
CA SER A 354 -3.56 10.55 -16.00
C SER A 354 -3.70 11.18 -14.62
N ARG A 355 -4.45 10.53 -13.72
CA ARG A 355 -4.64 10.98 -12.33
C ARG A 355 -3.33 11.01 -11.54
N VAL A 356 -2.45 10.02 -11.70
CA VAL A 356 -1.11 10.01 -11.08
C VAL A 356 -0.28 11.22 -11.51
N LEU A 357 -0.24 11.53 -12.81
CA LEU A 357 0.53 12.66 -13.32
C LEU A 357 -0.07 14.01 -12.87
N ASP A 358 -1.39 14.13 -12.92
CA ASP A 358 -2.10 15.35 -12.53
C ASP A 358 -1.97 15.62 -11.03
N THR A 359 -2.20 14.62 -10.17
CA THR A 359 -2.06 14.74 -8.71
C THR A 359 -0.63 15.06 -8.30
N SER A 360 0.37 14.41 -8.92
CA SER A 360 1.78 14.75 -8.72
C SER A 360 2.07 16.22 -9.09
N GLY A 361 1.60 16.67 -10.25
CA GLY A 361 1.78 18.05 -10.72
C GLY A 361 1.08 19.09 -9.83
N ARG A 362 -0.14 18.79 -9.36
CA ARG A 362 -0.91 19.65 -8.45
C ARG A 362 -0.26 19.74 -7.08
N THR A 363 0.14 18.62 -6.48
CA THR A 363 0.86 18.61 -5.20
C THR A 363 2.12 19.46 -5.28
N ASN A 364 2.95 19.26 -6.31
CA ASN A 364 4.19 20.03 -6.48
C ASN A 364 3.95 21.52 -6.68
N ARG A 365 2.78 21.91 -7.21
CA ARG A 365 2.38 23.32 -7.33
C ARG A 365 1.91 23.89 -6.00
N ILE A 366 1.13 23.13 -5.23
CA ILE A 366 0.59 23.55 -3.92
C ILE A 366 1.72 23.76 -2.91
N LEU A 367 2.68 22.82 -2.85
CA LEU A 367 3.81 22.87 -1.91
C LEU A 367 4.90 23.88 -2.30
N ARG A 368 4.86 24.43 -3.53
CA ARG A 368 5.89 25.35 -4.02
C ARG A 368 5.85 26.68 -3.24
N PRO A 369 7.02 27.22 -2.80
CA PRO A 369 7.08 28.54 -2.19
C PRO A 369 6.47 29.63 -3.09
N LYS A 370 5.60 30.47 -2.52
CA LYS A 370 4.96 31.57 -3.26
C LYS A 370 5.95 32.72 -3.47
N GLY A 371 6.35 32.94 -4.72
CA GLY A 371 7.01 34.19 -5.13
C GLY A 371 8.55 34.19 -5.13
N ARG A 372 9.24 33.10 -4.78
CA ARG A 372 10.71 33.01 -4.88
C ARG A 372 11.18 31.61 -5.28
N VAL A 373 11.62 31.47 -6.54
CA VAL A 373 12.21 30.22 -7.06
C VAL A 373 13.53 29.89 -6.35
N GLY A 374 14.25 30.90 -5.85
CA GLY A 374 15.60 30.76 -5.29
C GLY A 374 15.71 30.00 -3.96
N CYS A 375 14.63 29.77 -3.21
CA CYS A 375 14.72 29.13 -1.89
C CYS A 375 15.00 27.62 -1.97
N ARG A 376 14.84 27.00 -3.14
CA ARG A 376 15.20 25.59 -3.37
C ARG A 376 16.69 25.41 -3.70
N TYR A 377 17.39 26.49 -4.01
CA TYR A 377 18.71 26.43 -4.60
C TYR A 377 19.77 27.01 -3.67
N GLY A 378 20.95 26.43 -3.69
CA GLY A 378 22.16 27.03 -3.15
C GLY A 378 22.56 28.27 -3.96
N ASP A 379 23.56 28.99 -3.49
CA ASP A 379 24.06 30.19 -4.19
C ASP A 379 24.73 29.85 -5.53
N ASP A 380 25.10 28.58 -5.72
CA ASP A 380 25.62 27.99 -6.95
C ASP A 380 24.52 27.50 -7.92
N GLY A 381 23.25 27.60 -7.53
CA GLY A 381 22.11 27.10 -8.31
C GLY A 381 21.86 25.58 -8.18
N SER A 382 22.60 24.88 -7.31
CA SER A 382 22.33 23.46 -6.99
C SER A 382 21.07 23.34 -6.12
N VAL A 383 20.37 22.21 -6.17
CA VAL A 383 19.21 21.96 -5.29
C VAL A 383 19.71 21.62 -3.89
N LEU A 384 19.26 22.37 -2.89
CA LEU A 384 19.60 22.10 -1.49
C LEU A 384 19.07 20.73 -1.04
N SER A 385 19.90 19.99 -0.30
CA SER A 385 19.55 18.76 0.40
C SER A 385 18.64 19.04 1.61
N VAL A 386 18.01 17.98 2.13
CA VAL A 386 17.19 18.06 3.36
C VAL A 386 18.04 18.54 4.54
N ASP A 387 19.24 17.98 4.70
CA ASP A 387 20.15 18.35 5.81
C ASP A 387 20.61 19.81 5.73
N GLU A 388 20.92 20.33 4.55
CA GLU A 388 21.26 21.74 4.36
C GLU A 388 20.09 22.65 4.74
N MET A 389 18.88 22.34 4.27
CA MET A 389 17.69 23.12 4.61
C MET A 389 17.39 23.08 6.11
N VAL A 390 17.56 21.91 6.76
CA VAL A 390 17.40 21.74 8.21
C VAL A 390 18.46 22.54 8.97
N GLY A 391 19.72 22.52 8.53
CA GLY A 391 20.80 23.32 9.11
C GLY A 391 20.49 24.80 9.10
N MET A 392 20.08 25.32 7.93
CA MET A 392 19.66 26.71 7.76
C MET A 392 18.44 27.09 8.62
N LEU A 393 17.55 26.15 8.95
CA LEU A 393 16.41 26.39 9.84
C LEU A 393 16.78 26.39 11.33
N LYS A 394 17.92 25.79 11.70
CA LYS A 394 18.43 25.74 13.09
C LYS A 394 19.28 26.95 13.45
N GLU A 395 19.95 27.54 12.48
CA GLU A 395 20.70 28.77 12.68
C GLU A 395 19.75 29.89 13.12
N GLU A 396 19.94 30.38 14.36
CA GLU A 396 19.17 31.50 14.94
C GLU A 396 19.56 32.86 14.34
N GLU A 397 20.71 32.91 13.66
CA GLU A 397 21.16 34.11 12.95
C GLU A 397 20.07 34.54 11.97
N PRO A 398 19.84 35.85 11.81
CA PRO A 398 18.80 36.32 10.92
C PRO A 398 19.11 35.77 9.53
N ILE A 399 18.18 35.02 8.95
CA ILE A 399 18.17 34.58 7.53
C ILE A 399 18.02 35.81 6.60
N VAL A 400 18.75 36.87 6.90
CA VAL A 400 18.67 38.24 6.38
C VAL A 400 19.83 38.47 5.40
N GLY A 401 20.91 37.69 5.46
CA GLY A 401 22.04 37.79 4.52
C GLY A 401 21.69 37.54 3.05
N ALA A 402 20.66 36.73 2.76
CA ALA A 402 20.22 36.40 1.39
C ALA A 402 18.73 36.72 1.12
N GLY A 403 18.07 37.42 2.05
CA GLY A 403 16.64 37.73 1.97
C GLY A 403 15.70 36.53 1.96
N ARG A 404 16.14 35.30 2.30
CA ARG A 404 15.29 34.10 2.34
C ARG A 404 14.41 34.16 3.60
N LYS A 405 13.09 34.06 3.46
CA LYS A 405 12.20 33.99 4.64
C LYS A 405 12.18 32.56 5.17
N ARG A 406 12.14 32.38 6.50
CA ARG A 406 11.94 31.06 7.14
C ARG A 406 10.75 30.30 6.56
N GLN A 407 9.66 31.01 6.26
CA GLN A 407 8.46 30.45 5.63
C GLN A 407 8.76 29.86 4.24
N ASP A 408 9.54 30.55 3.42
CA ASP A 408 9.89 30.07 2.07
C ASP A 408 10.77 28.81 2.15
N LEU A 409 11.68 28.76 3.14
CA LEU A 409 12.52 27.59 3.40
C LEU A 409 11.69 26.40 3.91
N MET A 410 10.71 26.62 4.79
CA MET A 410 9.78 25.58 5.24
C MET A 410 8.94 25.01 4.09
N SER A 411 8.41 25.86 3.20
CA SER A 411 7.72 25.40 1.99
C SER A 411 8.65 24.61 1.05
N ALA A 412 9.88 25.07 0.88
CA ALA A 412 10.87 24.37 0.05
C ALA A 412 11.22 22.98 0.61
N LEU A 413 11.37 22.88 1.94
CA LEU A 413 11.63 21.63 2.64
C LEU A 413 10.43 20.68 2.57
N ALA A 414 9.20 21.18 2.75
CA ALA A 414 7.98 20.38 2.59
C ALA A 414 7.90 19.75 1.18
N LEU A 415 8.12 20.56 0.14
CA LEU A 415 8.16 20.07 -1.24
C LEU A 415 9.29 19.05 -1.45
N ARG A 416 10.47 19.27 -0.86
CA ARG A 416 11.61 18.35 -0.99
C ARG A 416 11.32 17.00 -0.36
N LEU A 417 10.75 16.96 0.86
CA LEU A 417 10.37 15.72 1.54
C LEU A 417 9.32 14.96 0.73
N TRP A 418 8.33 15.66 0.17
CA TRP A 418 7.34 15.04 -0.71
C TRP A 418 7.98 14.44 -1.97
N GLU A 419 8.86 15.16 -2.66
CA GLU A 419 9.57 14.62 -3.83
C GLU A 419 10.44 13.40 -3.49
N THR A 420 11.09 13.39 -2.32
CA THR A 420 11.79 12.21 -1.81
C THR A 420 10.81 11.06 -1.57
N HIS A 421 9.67 11.31 -0.91
CA HIS A 421 8.61 10.31 -0.70
C HIS A 421 8.14 9.72 -2.03
N GLN A 422 7.78 10.54 -3.02
CA GLN A 422 7.28 10.06 -4.32
C GLN A 422 8.28 9.14 -5.02
N ARG A 423 9.55 9.57 -5.11
CA ARG A 423 10.61 8.77 -5.75
C ARG A 423 10.85 7.48 -4.98
N GLY A 424 10.96 7.57 -3.66
CA GLY A 424 11.14 6.43 -2.77
C GLY A 424 10.00 5.42 -2.86
N TYR A 425 8.76 5.91 -2.94
CA TYR A 425 7.56 5.07 -2.97
C TYR A 425 7.45 4.29 -4.28
N VAL A 426 7.73 4.93 -5.42
CA VAL A 426 7.84 4.24 -6.72
C VAL A 426 8.99 3.23 -6.69
N ALA A 427 10.16 3.61 -6.21
CA ALA A 427 11.33 2.73 -6.15
C ALA A 427 11.12 1.51 -5.23
N TYR A 428 10.43 1.70 -4.11
CA TYR A 428 10.02 0.61 -3.21
C TYR A 428 9.20 -0.46 -3.95
N HIS A 429 8.20 -0.06 -4.74
CA HIS A 429 7.37 -1.00 -5.48
C HIS A 429 8.17 -1.83 -6.50
N LEU A 430 9.22 -1.25 -7.05
CA LEU A 430 10.11 -1.94 -8.00
C LEU A 430 11.03 -2.96 -7.32
N GLN A 431 11.36 -2.75 -6.05
CA GLN A 431 12.40 -3.50 -5.34
C GLN A 431 11.84 -4.51 -4.34
N SER A 432 10.67 -4.20 -3.77
CA SER A 432 10.05 -5.02 -2.74
C SER A 432 9.65 -6.39 -3.29
N THR A 433 10.03 -7.42 -2.56
CA THR A 433 9.69 -8.81 -2.89
C THR A 433 8.19 -9.05 -2.94
N ARG A 434 7.40 -8.24 -2.22
CA ARG A 434 5.94 -8.30 -2.17
C ARG A 434 5.29 -8.04 -3.53
N TYR A 435 5.94 -7.32 -4.45
CA TYR A 435 5.40 -6.95 -5.77
C TYR A 435 6.11 -7.64 -6.94
N ARG A 436 6.86 -8.72 -6.68
CA ARG A 436 7.71 -9.44 -7.66
C ARG A 436 6.96 -10.21 -8.77
N ALA A 437 5.79 -9.73 -9.18
CA ALA A 437 5.04 -10.28 -10.30
C ALA A 437 5.64 -9.94 -11.68
N PHE A 438 6.71 -9.12 -11.74
CA PHE A 438 7.19 -8.55 -13.00
C PHE A 438 8.63 -8.95 -13.37
N GLU A 439 8.85 -9.18 -14.67
CA GLU A 439 10.16 -9.05 -15.36
C GLU A 439 10.78 -7.63 -15.22
N LEU A 440 9.99 -6.66 -14.72
CA LEU A 440 10.43 -5.30 -14.41
C LEU A 440 11.61 -5.28 -13.44
N PHE A 441 11.66 -6.23 -12.50
CA PHE A 441 12.78 -6.37 -11.56
C PHE A 441 14.08 -6.71 -12.31
N ASP A 442 14.01 -7.66 -13.24
CA ASP A 442 15.16 -8.06 -14.06
C ASP A 442 15.59 -6.93 -15.00
N TRP A 443 14.63 -6.19 -15.58
CA TRP A 443 14.92 -5.01 -16.40
C TRP A 443 15.56 -3.87 -15.61
N VAL A 444 15.05 -3.54 -14.42
CA VAL A 444 15.66 -2.51 -13.55
C VAL A 444 17.09 -2.90 -13.19
N ARG A 445 17.33 -4.18 -12.88
CA ARG A 445 18.67 -4.71 -12.61
C ARG A 445 19.58 -4.69 -13.83
N GLU A 446 19.06 -4.95 -15.01
CA GLU A 446 19.79 -4.83 -16.27
C GLU A 446 20.22 -3.38 -16.50
N MET A 447 19.31 -2.42 -16.33
CA MET A 447 19.65 -0.99 -16.41
C MET A 447 20.67 -0.57 -15.34
N ALA A 448 20.61 -1.19 -14.16
CA ALA A 448 21.55 -0.96 -13.07
C ALA A 448 22.94 -1.57 -13.29
N GLY A 449 23.07 -2.53 -14.22
CA GLY A 449 24.26 -3.36 -14.36
C GLY A 449 24.51 -4.33 -13.19
N GLU A 450 23.48 -4.67 -12.41
CA GLU A 450 23.63 -5.43 -11.15
C GLU A 450 23.44 -6.96 -11.29
N LYS A 451 24.49 -7.72 -10.96
CA LYS A 451 24.47 -9.19 -10.77
C LYS A 451 24.49 -9.57 -9.28
N GLY A 452 23.44 -9.28 -8.51
CA GLY A 452 23.31 -9.63 -7.08
C GLY A 452 22.29 -10.74 -6.75
N GLU A 453 22.51 -11.46 -5.65
CA GLU A 453 21.56 -12.43 -5.07
C GLU A 453 20.36 -11.70 -4.45
N GLY A 454 19.16 -12.28 -4.56
CA GLY A 454 17.91 -11.61 -4.14
C GLY A 454 17.78 -11.43 -2.61
N PRO A 455 16.89 -10.53 -2.16
CA PRO A 455 16.63 -10.30 -0.74
C PRO A 455 16.08 -11.54 -0.04
N GLY A 456 16.81 -12.00 0.97
CA GLY A 456 16.47 -13.09 1.89
C GLY A 456 17.04 -12.86 3.30
N TRP A 457 17.62 -11.69 3.58
CA TRP A 457 18.47 -11.47 4.75
C TRP A 457 17.76 -11.78 6.07
N ILE A 458 16.47 -11.44 6.21
CA ILE A 458 15.76 -11.71 7.46
C ILE A 458 15.49 -13.20 7.61
N LEU A 459 15.10 -13.89 6.54
CA LEU A 459 14.88 -15.33 6.56
C LEU A 459 16.17 -16.06 6.88
N ASP A 460 17.33 -15.58 6.41
CA ASP A 460 18.64 -16.17 6.72
C ASP A 460 18.99 -16.05 8.21
N GLN A 461 18.61 -14.95 8.87
CA GLN A 461 18.84 -14.74 10.30
C GLN A 461 17.95 -15.64 11.18
N PHE A 462 16.77 -16.01 10.68
CA PHE A 462 15.84 -16.93 11.36
C PHE A 462 15.95 -18.38 10.86
N ALA A 463 16.68 -18.63 9.78
CA ALA A 463 16.98 -19.95 9.23
C ALA A 463 18.24 -20.52 9.89
N THR A 464 18.18 -20.82 11.18
CA THR A 464 19.12 -21.76 11.79
C THR A 464 18.44 -23.13 12.00
N PRO A 465 19.04 -24.23 11.53
CA PRO A 465 18.49 -25.57 11.69
C PRO A 465 18.86 -26.11 13.08
N SER A 466 17.86 -26.30 13.95
CA SER A 466 18.01 -27.11 15.16
C SER A 466 16.66 -27.71 15.58
N ALA A 467 16.50 -28.99 15.22
CA ALA A 467 15.83 -30.02 16.00
C ALA A 467 14.51 -29.64 16.70
N VAL A 468 13.43 -29.56 15.93
CA VAL A 468 12.09 -29.92 16.42
C VAL A 468 11.39 -30.68 15.29
N THR A 469 11.78 -31.94 15.09
CA THR A 469 10.82 -32.96 14.65
C THR A 469 9.97 -33.30 15.87
N THR A 470 8.93 -32.54 16.13
CA THR A 470 7.73 -33.09 16.78
C THR A 470 6.66 -33.22 15.71
N SER A 471 6.33 -34.49 15.48
CA SER A 471 5.16 -35.00 14.79
C SER A 471 3.93 -34.09 14.99
N LEU A 472 3.50 -33.48 13.89
CA LEU A 472 2.10 -33.13 13.64
C LEU A 472 1.58 -34.13 12.58
N GLU A 473 1.51 -35.39 12.96
CA GLU A 473 0.67 -36.39 12.33
C GLU A 473 -0.08 -37.10 13.46
N GLU A 474 -1.34 -37.46 13.18
CA GLU A 474 -2.28 -38.22 14.02
C GLU A 474 -3.17 -37.43 15.00
N ALA A 475 -4.18 -36.76 14.42
CA ALA A 475 -5.53 -36.76 14.98
C ALA A 475 -6.48 -37.42 13.97
N ASP A 476 -6.24 -38.69 13.64
CA ASP A 476 -7.26 -39.55 13.04
C ASP A 476 -6.93 -41.04 13.30
N GLY A 477 -7.96 -41.83 13.59
CA GLY A 477 -7.92 -43.29 13.48
C GLY A 477 -7.22 -44.10 14.58
N GLY A 478 -8.00 -44.69 15.49
CA GLY A 478 -7.49 -45.71 16.40
C GLY A 478 -7.08 -47.02 15.71
N LYS A 479 -6.09 -47.71 16.27
CA LYS A 479 -6.08 -49.15 16.61
C LYS A 479 -4.76 -49.54 17.26
N SER A 480 -4.86 -50.61 18.04
CA SER A 480 -3.93 -51.16 19.00
C SER A 480 -2.58 -51.65 18.45
N VAL A 481 -1.59 -51.51 19.33
CA VAL A 481 -0.20 -51.99 19.39
C VAL A 481 -0.01 -53.50 19.17
N GLN A 482 1.01 -53.85 18.38
CA GLN A 482 2.10 -54.83 18.62
C GLN A 482 2.96 -54.84 17.33
N GLU A 483 4.28 -54.65 17.30
CA GLU A 483 5.35 -55.38 17.99
C GLU A 483 6.69 -54.63 17.91
N ASP A 484 7.59 -55.02 18.82
CA ASP A 484 8.99 -54.67 18.95
C ASP A 484 9.84 -54.85 17.68
N THR A 485 10.89 -54.04 17.52
CA THR A 485 12.28 -54.55 17.47
C THR A 485 13.33 -53.43 17.44
N THR A 486 14.49 -53.83 17.92
CA THR A 486 15.62 -53.07 18.43
C THR A 486 16.76 -52.89 17.41
N PHE A 487 17.59 -51.89 17.69
CA PHE A 487 19.08 -51.91 17.62
C PHE A 487 19.85 -51.41 16.38
N SER A 488 20.60 -50.33 16.66
CA SER A 488 22.03 -50.05 16.34
C SER A 488 22.48 -49.53 14.97
N GLY A 489 23.41 -48.57 15.02
CA GLY A 489 24.34 -48.31 13.91
C GLY A 489 24.92 -46.90 13.86
N TYR A 490 26.09 -46.72 14.47
CA TYR A 490 27.01 -45.57 14.35
C TYR A 490 27.43 -45.28 12.89
N GLY A 491 27.75 -44.01 12.57
CA GLY A 491 28.65 -43.69 11.44
C GLY A 491 28.48 -42.29 10.87
N GLY A 492 29.36 -41.36 11.26
CA GLY A 492 29.43 -40.01 10.68
C GLY A 492 30.04 -39.99 9.28
N HIS A 493 29.61 -39.03 8.45
CA HIS A 493 30.43 -38.44 7.41
C HIS A 493 29.93 -37.03 7.06
N HIS A 494 30.85 -36.06 7.19
CA HIS A 494 30.73 -34.73 6.59
C HIS A 494 30.49 -34.86 5.09
N GLN A 495 29.34 -34.39 4.60
CA GLN A 495 29.11 -34.13 3.18
C GLN A 495 28.92 -32.64 2.91
N SER A 496 29.72 -32.20 1.93
CA SER A 496 29.86 -30.89 1.33
C SER A 496 28.53 -30.22 0.93
N ARG A 497 28.44 -28.90 1.19
CA ARG A 497 27.35 -27.96 0.88
C ARG A 497 26.95 -27.87 -0.61
N ARG A 498 27.56 -28.63 -1.52
CA ARG A 498 27.21 -28.60 -2.96
C ARG A 498 26.05 -29.52 -3.38
N SER A 499 25.56 -30.43 -2.52
CA SER A 499 24.50 -31.39 -2.92
C SER A 499 23.06 -30.89 -2.73
N LEU A 500 22.84 -29.82 -1.96
CA LEU A 500 21.49 -29.34 -1.64
C LEU A 500 20.88 -28.54 -2.79
N LEU A 501 21.67 -27.69 -3.46
CA LEU A 501 21.20 -26.86 -4.58
C LEU A 501 20.76 -27.75 -5.76
N THR A 502 21.54 -28.80 -6.08
CA THR A 502 21.20 -29.74 -7.16
C THR A 502 19.93 -30.54 -6.87
N ARG A 503 19.65 -30.87 -5.60
CA ARG A 503 18.43 -31.58 -5.20
C ARG A 503 17.18 -30.70 -5.27
N VAL A 504 17.29 -29.42 -4.91
CA VAL A 504 16.18 -28.46 -5.04
C VAL A 504 15.88 -28.17 -6.52
N THR A 505 16.90 -28.01 -7.37
CA THR A 505 16.70 -27.82 -8.82
C THR A 505 16.12 -29.07 -9.50
N HIS A 506 16.47 -30.28 -9.03
CA HIS A 506 15.91 -31.52 -9.57
C HIS A 506 14.45 -31.72 -9.14
N MET A 507 14.11 -31.38 -7.89
CA MET A 507 12.75 -31.49 -7.36
C MET A 507 11.77 -30.51 -8.05
N ILE A 508 12.23 -29.30 -8.36
CA ILE A 508 11.47 -28.30 -9.12
C ILE A 508 11.25 -28.75 -10.59
N LYS A 509 12.27 -29.35 -11.23
CA LYS A 509 12.14 -29.90 -12.59
C LYS A 509 11.20 -31.11 -12.67
N THR A 510 11.18 -31.96 -11.65
CA THR A 510 10.30 -33.15 -11.62
C THR A 510 8.84 -32.77 -11.31
N TRP A 511 8.61 -31.66 -10.62
CA TRP A 511 7.27 -31.12 -10.37
C TRP A 511 6.70 -30.37 -11.59
N MET A 512 7.52 -29.63 -12.34
CA MET A 512 7.09 -28.96 -13.58
C MET A 512 7.02 -29.88 -14.81
N GLY A 513 7.56 -31.11 -14.73
CA GLY A 513 7.54 -32.10 -15.83
C GLY A 513 6.36 -33.07 -15.81
N LYS A 514 5.37 -32.86 -14.94
CA LYS A 514 4.12 -33.62 -14.89
C LYS A 514 2.92 -32.67 -14.87
N GLN A 515 2.69 -32.01 -15.99
CA GLN A 515 1.37 -31.63 -16.47
C GLN A 515 1.24 -32.11 -17.91
#